data_AF-A0A7R9HG98-F1
#
_entry.id   AF-A0A7R9HG98-F1
#
_cell.length_a   1.000
_cell.length_b   1.000
_cell.length_c   1.000
_cell.angle_alpha   90.00
_cell.angle_beta   90.00
_cell.angle_gamma   90.00
#
_symmetry.space_group_name_H-M   'P 1'
#
loop_
_entity.id
_entity.type
_entity.pdbx_description
1 polymer ?
#
loop_
_entity_poly.entity_id
_entity_poly.type
_entity_poly.pdbx_seq_one_letter_code
_entity_poly.pdbx_strand_id
1 'polypeptide(L)'
;MNWKTHTKKKKFTFFDDEHEKVFQEPFYFIQGADIQLGLIQRYIEKNPVPGWSKELQLAELAIKKVNAMRPKPKFFVMCGDLCDAMPCKMFLFYCKINSHLLRIYYLVDLL
;
A
#
# COMPACT_ATOMS: atom_id res chain seq x y z
N MET A 1 3.51 9.11 -16.01
CA MET A 1 4.03 7.87 -15.39
C MET A 1 3.59 6.70 -16.25
N ASN A 2 4.49 5.81 -16.64
CA ASN A 2 4.14 4.55 -17.32
C ASN A 2 4.02 3.44 -16.29
N TRP A 3 2.85 2.82 -16.18
CA TRP A 3 2.51 1.90 -15.10
C TRP A 3 2.82 0.48 -15.56
N LYS A 4 3.57 -0.29 -14.76
CA LYS A 4 3.76 -1.72 -14.99
C LYS A 4 2.89 -2.51 -14.03
N THR A 5 2.11 -3.43 -14.57
CA THR A 5 1.32 -4.40 -13.79
C THR A 5 1.81 -5.80 -14.14
N HIS A 6 1.96 -6.66 -13.12
CA HIS A 6 2.40 -8.04 -13.30
C HIS A 6 1.22 -9.02 -13.36
N THR A 7 0.04 -8.53 -13.75
CA THR A 7 -1.17 -9.35 -13.90
C THR A 7 -1.51 -9.51 -15.37
N LYS A 8 -1.51 -10.75 -15.86
CA LYS A 8 -1.92 -11.10 -17.23
C LYS A 8 -3.03 -12.14 -17.18
N LYS A 9 -4.09 -11.95 -17.95
CA LYS A 9 -5.22 -12.92 -18.05
C LYS A 9 -5.77 -13.35 -16.67
N LYS A 10 -5.94 -12.40 -15.74
CA LYS A 10 -6.35 -12.64 -14.34
C LYS A 10 -5.39 -13.50 -13.52
N LYS A 11 -4.16 -13.73 -13.98
CA LYS A 11 -3.10 -14.44 -13.25
C LYS A 11 -1.98 -13.46 -12.90
N PHE A 12 -1.52 -13.51 -11.66
CA PHE A 12 -0.31 -12.79 -11.25
C PHE A 12 0.90 -13.57 -11.78
N THR A 13 1.73 -12.91 -12.60
CA THR A 13 2.85 -13.53 -13.33
C THR A 13 4.21 -13.06 -12.82
N PHE A 14 4.27 -12.56 -11.59
CA PHE A 14 5.53 -12.13 -10.98
C PHE A 14 6.29 -13.34 -10.41
N PHE A 15 5.57 -14.24 -9.76
CA PHE A 15 6.14 -15.42 -9.13
C PHE A 15 6.46 -16.51 -10.15
N ASP A 16 7.57 -17.20 -9.92
CA ASP A 16 7.96 -18.37 -10.69
C ASP A 16 7.25 -19.60 -10.12
N ASP A 17 6.18 -20.01 -10.80
CA ASP A 17 5.34 -21.14 -10.38
C ASP A 17 6.11 -22.47 -10.22
N GLU A 18 7.25 -22.66 -10.89
CA GLU A 18 8.03 -23.90 -10.79
C GLU A 18 8.91 -23.90 -9.54
N HIS A 19 9.55 -22.77 -9.25
CA HIS A 19 10.53 -22.66 -8.16
C HIS A 19 9.91 -22.21 -6.82
N GLU A 20 8.81 -21.44 -6.84
CA GLU A 20 8.24 -20.81 -5.64
C GLU A 20 7.06 -21.56 -5.01
N LYS A 21 6.63 -22.69 -5.59
CA LYS A 21 5.68 -23.62 -4.95
C LYS A 21 6.32 -24.51 -3.88
N VAL A 22 7.64 -24.66 -3.94
CA VAL A 22 8.42 -25.45 -3.00
C VAL A 22 9.18 -24.49 -2.11
N PHE A 23 9.14 -24.72 -0.80
CA PHE A 23 9.94 -23.95 0.14
C PHE A 23 11.43 -24.19 -0.14
N GLN A 24 12.15 -23.13 -0.53
CA GLN A 24 13.59 -23.19 -0.82
C GLN A 24 14.42 -22.78 0.41
N GLU A 25 14.06 -21.64 1.02
CA GLU A 25 14.81 -21.01 2.11
C GLU A 25 13.90 -20.09 2.94
N PRO A 26 14.25 -19.80 4.21
CA PRO A 26 13.51 -18.83 5.00
C PRO A 26 13.55 -17.43 4.36
N PHE A 27 12.42 -16.74 4.39
CA PHE A 27 12.31 -15.38 3.89
C PHE A 27 11.52 -14.50 4.87
N TYR A 28 11.68 -13.19 4.72
CA TYR A 28 10.91 -12.19 5.44
C TYR A 28 9.95 -11.51 4.48
N PHE A 29 8.76 -11.17 4.97
CA PHE A 29 7.81 -10.34 4.24
C PHE A 29 7.23 -9.30 5.20
N ILE A 30 6.66 -8.24 4.65
CA ILE A 30 5.98 -7.21 5.43
C ILE A 30 4.48 -7.30 5.21
N GLN A 31 3.73 -7.22 6.29
CA GLN A 31 2.29 -7.03 6.26
C GLN A 31 1.96 -5.61 6.74
N GLY A 32 1.45 -4.79 5.84
CA GLY A 32 0.90 -3.48 6.16
C GLY A 32 -0.62 -3.50 6.22
N ALA A 33 -1.20 -2.76 7.14
CA ALA A 33 -2.64 -2.59 7.28
C ALA A 33 -2.94 -1.20 7.85
N ASP A 34 -4.21 -0.80 7.79
CA ASP A 34 -4.77 0.31 8.57
C ASP A 34 -4.07 1.66 8.34
N ILE A 35 -3.81 2.01 7.08
CA ILE A 35 -3.35 3.37 6.76
C ILE A 35 -4.42 4.40 7.15
N GLN A 36 -5.70 4.01 7.11
CA GLN A 36 -6.84 4.79 7.60
C GLN A 36 -6.77 6.28 7.22
N LEU A 37 -6.59 6.56 5.92
CA LEU A 37 -6.45 7.91 5.39
C LEU A 37 -7.57 8.83 5.91
N GLY A 38 -7.19 9.90 6.63
CA GLY A 38 -8.10 10.88 7.22
C GLY A 38 -8.42 10.68 8.70
N LEU A 39 -8.08 9.53 9.29
CA LEU A 39 -8.38 9.23 10.68
C LEU A 39 -7.71 10.19 11.64
N ILE A 40 -6.43 10.55 11.43
CA ILE A 40 -5.68 11.43 12.33
C ILE A 40 -6.40 12.77 12.43
N GLN A 41 -6.72 13.38 11.29
CA GLN A 41 -7.36 14.68 11.27
C GLN A 41 -8.80 14.61 11.81
N ARG A 42 -9.56 13.57 11.49
CA ARG A 42 -10.95 13.41 11.98
C ARG A 42 -10.99 13.15 13.49
N TYR A 43 -10.24 12.14 13.94
CA TYR A 43 -10.36 11.60 15.29
C TYR A 43 -9.50 12.32 16.30
N ILE A 44 -8.24 12.65 15.95
CA ILE A 44 -7.31 13.30 16.89
C ILE A 44 -7.48 14.82 16.83
N GLU A 45 -7.48 15.41 15.63
CA GLU A 45 -7.55 16.87 15.48
C GLU A 45 -8.98 17.43 15.48
N LYS A 46 -9.99 16.55 15.45
CA LYS A 46 -11.41 16.93 15.37
C LYS A 46 -11.73 17.83 14.17
N ASN A 47 -10.98 17.69 13.06
CA ASN A 47 -11.20 18.44 11.84
C ASN A 47 -12.47 17.92 11.13
N PRO A 48 -13.48 18.79 10.88
CA PRO A 48 -14.71 18.39 10.20
C PRO A 48 -14.50 18.04 8.71
N VAL A 49 -13.39 18.49 8.11
CA VAL A 49 -13.01 18.20 6.72
C VAL A 49 -11.59 17.61 6.70
N PRO A 50 -11.43 16.32 7.08
CA PRO A 50 -10.13 15.70 7.18
C PRO A 50 -9.48 15.53 5.80
N GLY A 51 -8.23 15.96 5.70
CA GLY A 51 -7.30 15.61 4.64
C GLY A 51 -6.48 14.36 5.00
N TRP A 52 -5.62 13.94 4.07
CA TRP A 52 -4.86 12.68 4.16
C TRP A 52 -3.34 12.86 4.23
N SER A 53 -2.87 14.10 4.29
CA SER A 53 -1.45 14.41 4.15
C SER A 53 -0.60 13.76 5.24
N LYS A 54 -1.14 13.61 6.46
CA LYS A 54 -0.42 13.02 7.59
C LYS A 54 -0.19 11.54 7.40
N GLU A 55 -1.24 10.79 7.11
CA GLU A 55 -1.16 9.35 6.87
C GLU A 55 -0.32 9.05 5.63
N LEU A 56 -0.41 9.87 4.58
CA LEU A 56 0.45 9.74 3.40
C LEU A 56 1.93 9.91 3.75
N GLN A 57 2.31 10.96 4.50
CA GLN A 57 3.70 11.15 4.92
C GLN A 57 4.23 10.00 5.78
N LEU A 58 3.38 9.47 6.68
CA LEU A 58 3.72 8.31 7.51
C LEU A 58 3.89 7.04 6.66
N ALA A 59 3.02 6.81 5.68
CA ALA A 59 3.12 5.67 4.77
C ALA A 59 4.41 5.76 3.92
N GLU A 60 4.74 6.93 3.39
CA GLU A 60 5.99 7.15 2.65
C GLU A 60 7.23 6.89 3.52
N LEU A 61 7.20 7.33 4.78
CA LEU A 61 8.28 7.06 5.73
C LEU A 61 8.39 5.56 6.03
N ALA A 62 7.27 4.88 6.28
CA ALA A 62 7.24 3.45 6.54
C ALA A 62 7.83 2.67 5.36
N ILE A 63 7.46 3.03 4.13
CA ILE A 63 7.99 2.43 2.92
C ILE A 63 9.50 2.68 2.77
N LYS A 64 9.97 3.90 3.02
CA LYS A 64 11.41 4.21 3.01
C LYS A 64 12.18 3.34 3.99
N LYS A 65 11.59 3.05 5.17
CA LYS A 65 12.18 2.14 6.16
C LYS A 65 12.18 0.70 5.67
N VAL A 66 11.08 0.22 5.10
CA VAL A 66 10.97 -1.12 4.50
C VAL A 66 12.01 -1.34 3.41
N ASN A 67 12.15 -0.40 2.47
CA ASN A 67 13.12 -0.50 1.37
C ASN A 67 14.58 -0.52 1.87
N ALA A 68 14.85 0.07 3.04
CA ALA A 68 16.17 0.08 3.68
C ALA A 68 16.46 -1.17 4.54
N MET A 69 15.48 -2.05 4.78
CA MET A 69 15.68 -3.25 5.61
C MET A 69 16.71 -4.19 5.00
N ARG A 70 17.49 -4.84 5.88
CA ARG A 70 18.43 -5.91 5.53
C ARG A 70 18.22 -7.06 6.54
N PRO A 71 17.94 -8.30 6.08
CA PRO A 71 17.71 -8.69 4.68
C PRO A 71 16.48 -8.01 4.05
N LYS A 72 16.48 -7.86 2.72
CA LYS A 72 15.37 -7.20 1.99
C LYS A 72 14.14 -8.11 2.06
N PRO A 73 12.95 -7.60 2.44
CA PRO A 73 11.73 -8.39 2.39
C PRO A 73 11.44 -8.89 0.97
N LYS A 74 10.93 -10.12 0.84
CA LYS A 74 10.64 -10.73 -0.46
C LYS A 74 9.43 -10.08 -1.14
N PHE A 75 8.44 -9.70 -0.34
CA PHE A 75 7.24 -8.99 -0.80
C PHE A 75 6.58 -8.23 0.35
N PHE A 76 5.61 -7.38 -0.01
CA PHE A 76 4.76 -6.64 0.92
C PHE A 76 3.30 -6.94 0.62
N VAL A 77 2.55 -7.27 1.66
CA VAL A 77 1.11 -7.51 1.59
C VAL A 77 0.39 -6.35 2.26
N MET A 78 -0.56 -5.74 1.54
CA MET A 78 -1.45 -4.70 2.06
C MET A 78 -2.81 -5.33 2.39
N CYS A 79 -3.18 -5.36 3.66
CA CYS A 79 -4.34 -6.12 4.17
C CYS A 79 -5.65 -5.32 4.31
N GLY A 80 -5.65 -4.02 4.00
CA GLY A 80 -6.88 -3.22 3.96
C GLY A 80 -6.95 -2.11 5.00
N ASP A 81 -8.18 -1.71 5.32
CA ASP A 81 -8.57 -0.52 6.10
C ASP A 81 -7.80 0.76 5.71
N LEU A 82 -7.88 1.07 4.42
CA LEU A 82 -7.06 2.10 3.81
C LEU A 82 -7.62 3.51 4.03
N CYS A 83 -8.90 3.66 4.34
CA CYS A 83 -9.58 4.93 4.48
C CYS A 83 -10.52 4.89 5.68
N ASP A 84 -10.40 5.89 6.55
CA ASP A 84 -11.13 6.03 7.81
C ASP A 84 -12.66 6.09 7.67
N ALA A 85 -13.16 6.70 6.58
CA ALA A 85 -14.57 6.72 6.27
C ALA A 85 -14.79 6.70 4.75
N MET A 86 -15.80 5.94 4.32
CA MET A 86 -16.25 5.98 2.94
C MET A 86 -16.88 7.36 2.69
N PRO A 87 -16.37 8.16 1.74
CA PRO A 87 -16.97 9.45 1.41
C PRO A 87 -18.41 9.21 0.93
N CYS A 88 -19.36 9.89 1.54
CA CYS A 88 -20.72 9.93 1.00
C CYS A 88 -20.69 10.53 -0.42
N LYS A 89 -20.80 9.68 -1.44
CA LYS A 89 -21.25 9.98 -2.82
C LYS A 89 -20.45 10.97 -3.68
N MET A 90 -19.11 11.03 -3.59
CA MET A 90 -18.32 11.85 -4.53
C MET A 90 -17.37 10.99 -5.37
N PHE A 91 -17.67 10.80 -6.66
CA PHE A 91 -16.84 10.06 -7.63
C PHE A 91 -15.39 10.56 -7.68
N LEU A 92 -15.17 11.88 -7.57
CA LEU A 92 -13.83 12.48 -7.51
C LEU A 92 -12.99 11.97 -6.34
N PHE A 93 -13.64 11.57 -5.24
CA PHE A 93 -12.95 11.02 -4.09
C PHE A 93 -12.48 9.59 -4.33
N TYR A 94 -13.22 8.77 -5.08
CA TYR A 94 -12.75 7.45 -5.53
C TYR A 94 -11.51 7.55 -6.41
N CYS A 95 -11.47 8.49 -7.36
CA CYS A 95 -10.28 8.76 -8.17
C CYS A 95 -9.08 9.15 -7.29
N LYS A 96 -9.33 9.95 -6.25
CA LYS A 96 -8.31 10.39 -5.29
C LYS A 96 -7.78 9.23 -4.44
N ILE A 97 -8.65 8.38 -3.88
CA ILE A 97 -8.29 7.15 -3.16
C ILE A 97 -7.36 6.31 -4.05
N ASN A 98 -7.79 6.00 -5.27
CA ASN A 98 -7.01 5.18 -6.19
C ASN A 98 -5.63 5.80 -6.47
N SER A 99 -5.54 7.09 -6.78
CA SER A 99 -4.26 7.74 -7.07
C SER A 99 -3.27 7.70 -5.90
N HIS A 100 -3.74 7.87 -4.67
CA HIS A 100 -2.90 7.89 -3.48
C HIS A 100 -2.49 6.50 -3.01
N LEU A 101 -3.41 5.54 -3.06
CA LEU A 101 -3.08 4.15 -2.77
C LEU A 101 -2.08 3.61 -3.78
N LEU A 102 -2.28 3.88 -5.07
CA LEU A 102 -1.33 3.51 -6.11
C LEU A 102 0.05 4.14 -5.84
N ARG A 103 0.12 5.41 -5.43
CA ARG A 103 1.40 6.02 -5.02
C ARG A 103 2.10 5.24 -3.91
N ILE A 104 1.36 4.82 -2.88
CA ILE A 104 1.90 4.00 -1.77
C ILE A 104 2.40 2.65 -2.32
N TYR A 105 1.59 1.94 -3.10
CA TYR A 105 1.98 0.68 -3.72
C TYR A 105 3.26 0.79 -4.58
N TYR A 106 3.41 1.88 -5.35
CA TYR A 106 4.58 2.07 -6.23
C TYR A 106 5.84 2.56 -5.52
N LEU A 107 5.71 3.15 -4.32
CA LEU A 107 6.88 3.52 -3.53
C LEU A 107 7.53 2.30 -2.87
N VAL A 108 6.78 1.21 -2.69
CA VAL A 108 7.28 -0.05 -2.20
C VAL A 108 8.18 -0.66 -3.28
N ASP A 109 9.48 -0.51 -3.10
CA ASP A 109 10.49 -1.00 -4.03
C ASP A 109 10.87 -2.42 -3.60
N LEU A 110 9.93 -3.34 -3.78
CA LEU A 110 10.12 -4.76 -3.53
C LEU A 110 10.13 -5.49 -4.86
N LEU A 111 11.36 -5.70 -5.32
CA LEU A 111 11.81 -6.36 -6.55
C LEU A 111 11.48 -5.60 -7.85
#